data_AF-A0A101IQI4-F1
#
_entry.id   AF-A0A101IQI4-F1
#
_cell.length_a   1.000
_cell.length_b   1.000
_cell.length_c   1.000
_cell.angle_alpha   90.00
_cell.angle_beta   90.00
_cell.angle_gamma   90.00
#
_symmetry.space_group_name_H-M   'P 1'
#
loop_
_entity.id
_entity.type
_entity.pdbx_description
1 polymer ?
#
loop_
_entity_poly.entity_id
_entity_poly.type
_entity_poly.pdbx_seq_one_letter_code
_entity_poly.pdbx_strand_id
1 'polypeptide(L)'
;MIQLNGKVLCSIVLVLGLVTLLGYGLVSYATEDVVVNTTTAGGKIVFQDNATHGVYLLGRAWANFESNATLSNPVPSIETGTGRSVFLVVCENDRGNEFGGTRTAVFTLTVWDPAGVPHSTTQEYQGICSETLSVECSPFEPGEGRFEITSAIRERRLNIPAVFDR
;
A
#
# COMPACT_ATOMS: atom_id res chain seq x y z
N MET A 1 64.58 12.20 6.98
CA MET A 1 63.75 12.63 5.84
C MET A 1 63.66 11.46 4.87
N ILE A 2 62.60 10.66 4.94
CA ILE A 2 62.45 9.45 4.12
C ILE A 2 62.01 9.90 2.73
N GLN A 3 62.90 9.81 1.73
CA GLN A 3 62.52 10.06 0.34
C GLN A 3 61.72 8.85 -0.17
N LEU A 4 60.41 9.01 -0.29
CA LEU A 4 59.56 8.01 -0.93
C LEU A 4 59.77 8.05 -2.44
N ASN A 5 60.12 6.90 -3.02
CA ASN A 5 60.22 6.70 -4.46
C ASN A 5 58.87 7.07 -5.12
N GLY A 6 58.89 7.80 -6.25
CA GLY A 6 57.69 8.29 -6.93
C GLY A 6 56.69 7.19 -7.29
N LYS A 7 57.15 5.95 -7.50
CA LYS A 7 56.29 4.77 -7.67
C LYS A 7 55.48 4.42 -6.42
N VAL A 8 56.07 4.57 -5.24
CA VAL A 8 55.40 4.28 -3.95
C VAL A 8 54.38 5.37 -3.63
N LEU A 9 54.72 6.64 -3.90
CA LEU A 9 53.78 7.75 -3.71
C LEU A 9 52.54 7.60 -4.60
N CYS A 10 52.72 7.25 -5.87
CA CYS A 10 51.63 7.07 -6.83
C CYS A 10 50.72 5.89 -6.43
N SER A 11 51.31 4.80 -5.94
CA SER A 11 50.57 3.66 -5.41
C SER A 11 49.70 4.04 -4.20
N ILE A 12 50.22 4.84 -3.26
CA ILE A 12 49.47 5.31 -2.08
C ILE A 12 48.28 6.17 -2.51
N VAL A 13 48.47 7.10 -3.46
CA VAL A 13 47.38 7.96 -3.95
C VAL A 13 46.30 7.15 -4.66
N LEU A 14 46.67 6.16 -5.46
CA LEU A 14 45.71 5.28 -6.14
C LEU A 14 44.92 4.44 -5.16
N VAL A 15 45.56 3.89 -4.13
CA VAL A 15 44.87 3.11 -3.09
C VAL A 15 43.94 4.00 -2.28
N LEU A 16 44.37 5.21 -1.89
CA LEU A 16 43.50 6.16 -1.19
C LEU A 16 42.31 6.58 -2.06
N GLY A 17 42.54 6.89 -3.34
CA GLY A 17 41.48 7.24 -4.28
C GLY A 17 40.48 6.09 -4.49
N LEU A 18 40.96 4.85 -4.59
CA LEU A 18 40.13 3.66 -4.74
C LEU A 18 39.32 3.37 -3.46
N VAL A 19 39.91 3.49 -2.28
CA VAL A 19 39.23 3.31 -0.99
C VAL A 19 38.17 4.40 -0.79
N THR A 20 38.44 5.63 -1.22
CA THR A 20 37.46 6.73 -1.18
C THR A 20 36.31 6.45 -2.14
N LEU A 21 36.60 6.04 -3.39
CA LEU A 21 35.59 5.72 -4.39
C LEU A 21 34.73 4.51 -3.99
N LEU A 22 35.33 3.47 -3.40
CA LEU A 22 34.62 2.32 -2.86
C LEU A 22 33.81 2.69 -1.60
N GLY A 23 34.34 3.57 -0.74
CA GLY A 23 33.66 4.04 0.46
C GLY A 23 32.41 4.88 0.15
N TYR A 24 32.48 5.77 -0.84
CA TYR A 24 31.31 6.55 -1.30
C TYR A 24 30.39 5.74 -2.21
N GLY A 25 30.92 4.82 -3.01
CA GLY A 25 30.15 3.97 -3.93
C GLY A 25 29.35 2.85 -3.25
N LEU A 26 29.67 2.52 -1.99
CA LEU A 26 28.98 1.50 -1.19
C LEU A 26 27.91 2.06 -0.26
N VAL A 27 27.57 3.35 -0.36
CA VAL A 27 26.34 3.88 0.25
C VAL A 27 25.17 3.28 -0.53
N SER A 28 24.78 2.06 -0.15
CA SER A 28 23.54 1.44 -0.59
C SER A 28 22.41 2.32 -0.10
N TYR A 29 21.92 3.19 -0.97
CA TYR A 29 20.68 3.91 -0.75
C TYR A 29 19.56 2.86 -0.73
N ALA A 30 19.24 2.38 0.47
CA ALA A 30 18.06 1.55 0.66
C ALA A 30 16.84 2.45 0.44
N THR A 31 15.87 1.99 -0.35
CA THR A 31 14.58 2.67 -0.43
C THR A 31 13.62 1.99 0.54
N GLU A 32 12.91 2.77 1.33
CA GLU A 32 11.88 2.29 2.26
C GLU A 32 10.50 2.74 1.79
N ASP A 33 9.50 1.86 1.94
CA ASP A 33 8.11 2.21 1.68
C ASP A 33 7.46 2.67 2.99
N VAL A 34 7.14 3.96 3.06
CA VAL A 34 6.55 4.60 4.24
C VAL A 34 5.05 4.76 4.02
N VAL A 35 4.24 4.39 5.01
CA VAL A 35 2.80 4.69 5.00
C VAL A 35 2.62 6.16 5.39
N VAL A 36 2.21 6.98 4.43
CA VAL A 36 1.96 8.41 4.61
C VAL A 36 0.66 8.63 5.37
N ASN A 37 -0.40 7.93 4.96
CA ASN A 37 -1.69 7.96 5.63
C ASN A 37 -2.44 6.64 5.38
N THR A 38 -3.33 6.28 6.30
CA THR A 38 -4.18 5.10 6.20
C THR A 38 -5.51 5.37 6.89
N THR A 39 -6.61 5.05 6.21
CA THR A 39 -7.96 5.09 6.77
C THR A 39 -8.59 3.72 6.58
N THR A 40 -9.16 3.22 7.66
CA THR A 40 -9.81 1.92 7.71
C THR A 40 -11.21 2.11 8.26
N ALA A 41 -12.21 1.62 7.52
CA ALA A 41 -13.60 1.65 7.94
C ALA A 41 -14.33 0.40 7.45
N GLY A 42 -15.34 -0.06 8.18
CA GLY A 42 -16.02 -1.32 7.87
C GLY A 42 -17.48 -1.31 8.26
N GLY A 43 -18.13 -2.45 8.01
CA GLY A 43 -19.53 -2.67 8.28
C GLY A 43 -19.84 -4.15 8.48
N LYS A 44 -21.12 -4.44 8.73
CA LYS A 44 -21.62 -5.80 8.99
C LYS A 44 -22.18 -6.43 7.71
N ILE A 45 -22.07 -7.75 7.59
CA ILE A 45 -22.78 -8.54 6.58
C ILE A 45 -23.56 -9.63 7.30
N VAL A 46 -24.86 -9.75 7.01
CA VAL A 46 -25.68 -10.86 7.53
C VAL A 46 -25.99 -11.81 6.38
N PHE A 47 -25.54 -13.06 6.51
CA PHE A 47 -25.78 -14.13 5.56
C PHE A 47 -26.98 -14.97 6.02
N GLN A 48 -27.94 -15.21 5.13
CA GLN A 48 -29.21 -15.89 5.44
C GLN A 48 -29.51 -17.03 4.45
N ASP A 49 -30.03 -18.16 4.92
CA ASP A 49 -30.26 -19.34 4.04
C ASP A 49 -31.31 -19.12 2.93
N ASN A 50 -32.30 -18.27 3.18
CA ASN A 50 -33.43 -18.05 2.28
C ASN A 50 -33.40 -16.69 1.56
N ALA A 51 -32.27 -15.98 1.61
CA ALA A 51 -32.09 -14.73 0.90
C ALA A 51 -31.40 -14.97 -0.46
N THR A 52 -31.60 -14.04 -1.40
CA THR A 52 -30.91 -14.08 -2.69
C THR A 52 -29.48 -13.59 -2.55
N HIS A 53 -28.56 -14.24 -3.25
CA HIS A 53 -27.19 -13.76 -3.46
C HIS A 53 -27.11 -12.74 -4.57
N GLY A 54 -26.03 -11.97 -4.61
CA GLY A 54 -25.83 -11.00 -5.67
C GLY A 54 -24.53 -10.23 -5.56
N VAL A 55 -24.58 -9.03 -6.14
CA VAL A 55 -23.48 -8.08 -6.19
C VAL A 55 -23.84 -6.89 -5.31
N TYR A 56 -22.98 -6.56 -4.34
CA TYR A 56 -23.27 -5.55 -3.31
C TYR A 56 -22.18 -4.48 -3.31
N LEU A 57 -22.58 -3.22 -3.47
CA LEU A 57 -21.68 -2.08 -3.27
C LEU A 57 -21.57 -1.77 -1.77
N LEU A 58 -20.38 -1.93 -1.22
CA LEU A 58 -20.08 -1.75 0.20
C LEU A 58 -19.67 -0.33 0.55
N GLY A 59 -19.37 0.52 -0.43
CA GLY A 59 -19.00 1.90 -0.18
C GLY A 59 -17.98 2.45 -1.14
N ARG A 60 -17.31 3.51 -0.69
CA ARG A 60 -16.27 4.23 -1.44
C ARG A 60 -15.00 4.38 -0.62
N ALA A 61 -13.88 4.38 -1.32
CA ALA A 61 -12.56 4.63 -0.75
C ALA A 61 -11.84 5.68 -1.59
N TRP A 62 -11.19 6.63 -0.92
CA TRP A 62 -10.52 7.75 -1.53
C TRP A 62 -9.09 7.87 -1.02
N ALA A 63 -8.19 8.25 -1.93
CA ALA A 63 -6.87 8.73 -1.61
C ALA A 63 -6.66 10.08 -2.33
N ASN A 64 -5.91 10.99 -1.71
CA ASN A 64 -5.51 12.24 -2.31
C ASN A 64 -4.04 12.51 -2.00
N PHE A 65 -3.19 12.43 -3.03
CA PHE A 65 -1.75 12.64 -2.89
C PHE A 65 -1.38 14.07 -2.53
N GLU A 66 -2.13 15.08 -2.94
CA GLU A 66 -1.83 16.49 -2.66
C GLU A 66 -2.01 16.81 -1.16
N SER A 67 -3.13 16.38 -0.59
CA SER A 67 -3.45 16.62 0.81
C SER A 67 -2.98 15.51 1.76
N ASN A 68 -2.33 14.46 1.24
CA ASN A 68 -1.98 13.25 1.98
C ASN A 68 -3.18 12.67 2.77
N ALA A 69 -4.39 12.78 2.22
CA ALA A 69 -5.61 12.37 2.90
C ALA A 69 -6.12 11.05 2.33
N THR A 70 -6.68 10.23 3.21
CA THR A 70 -7.44 9.04 2.83
C THR A 70 -8.80 9.09 3.50
N LEU A 71 -9.79 8.45 2.89
CA LEU A 71 -11.14 8.38 3.41
C LEU A 71 -11.80 7.08 2.95
N SER A 72 -12.48 6.38 3.85
CA SER A 72 -13.31 5.22 3.51
C SER A 72 -14.72 5.49 4.03
N ASN A 73 -15.72 5.37 3.17
CA ASN A 73 -17.13 5.58 3.50
C ASN A 73 -17.94 4.29 3.21
N PRO A 74 -18.00 3.37 4.19
CA PRO A 74 -18.72 2.11 4.05
C PRO A 74 -20.22 2.27 4.30
N VAL A 75 -21.02 1.37 3.71
CA VAL A 75 -22.38 1.11 4.18
C VAL A 75 -22.32 0.43 5.55
N PRO A 76 -23.22 0.74 6.49
CA PRO A 76 -23.09 0.21 7.85
C PRO A 76 -23.40 -1.28 7.95
N SER A 77 -24.35 -1.77 7.17
CA SER A 77 -24.80 -3.17 7.18
C SER A 77 -25.43 -3.54 5.86
N ILE A 78 -25.26 -4.80 5.45
CA ILE A 78 -25.95 -5.42 4.32
C ILE A 78 -26.45 -6.82 4.68
N GLU A 79 -27.46 -7.28 3.95
CA GLU A 79 -27.99 -8.64 4.05
C GLU A 79 -27.87 -9.34 2.70
N THR A 80 -27.45 -10.59 2.70
CA THR A 80 -27.31 -11.43 1.50
C THR A 80 -27.62 -12.89 1.84
N GLY A 81 -27.82 -13.72 0.82
CA GLY A 81 -27.95 -15.16 1.00
C GLY A 81 -26.64 -15.86 1.40
N THR A 82 -26.74 -17.10 1.87
CA THR A 82 -25.61 -18.06 1.97
C THR A 82 -25.24 -18.70 0.63
N GLY A 83 -24.08 -18.33 0.09
CA GLY A 83 -23.66 -18.74 -1.25
C GLY A 83 -22.89 -17.62 -1.94
N ARG A 84 -22.59 -17.80 -3.23
CA ARG A 84 -21.68 -16.92 -3.97
C ARG A 84 -22.21 -15.49 -4.10
N SER A 85 -21.62 -14.58 -3.34
CA SER A 85 -21.87 -13.14 -3.43
C SER A 85 -20.58 -12.40 -3.82
N VAL A 86 -20.74 -11.30 -4.54
CA VAL A 86 -19.63 -10.40 -4.90
C VAL A 86 -19.81 -9.07 -4.21
N PHE A 87 -18.77 -8.60 -3.56
CA PHE A 87 -18.75 -7.35 -2.82
C PHE A 87 -17.84 -6.36 -3.52
N LEU A 88 -18.33 -5.14 -3.70
CA LEU A 88 -17.67 -4.09 -4.47
C LEU A 88 -17.34 -2.89 -3.60
N VAL A 89 -16.23 -2.24 -3.88
CA VAL A 89 -15.88 -0.90 -3.38
C VAL A 89 -15.44 -0.07 -4.56
N VAL A 90 -15.95 1.15 -4.67
CA VAL A 90 -15.44 2.12 -5.65
C VAL A 90 -14.23 2.82 -5.03
N CYS A 91 -13.11 2.78 -5.72
CA CYS A 91 -11.83 3.34 -5.30
C CYS A 91 -11.46 4.49 -6.22
N GLU A 92 -11.17 5.64 -5.63
CA GLU A 92 -10.90 6.88 -6.36
C GLU A 92 -9.61 7.53 -5.82
N ASN A 93 -8.76 7.97 -6.74
CA ASN A 93 -7.67 8.89 -6.46
C ASN A 93 -7.76 10.03 -7.45
N ASP A 94 -8.24 11.19 -6.99
CA ASP A 94 -8.63 12.29 -7.87
C ASP A 94 -7.46 13.11 -8.38
N ARG A 95 -6.26 12.91 -7.82
CA ARG A 95 -5.08 13.71 -8.12
C ARG A 95 -3.86 12.83 -8.36
N GLY A 96 -3.17 13.12 -9.45
CA GLY A 96 -1.92 12.47 -9.79
C GLY A 96 -0.81 12.89 -8.85
N ASN A 97 0.28 12.15 -8.89
CA ASN A 97 1.50 12.54 -8.20
C ASN A 97 2.05 13.85 -8.77
N GLU A 98 2.82 14.56 -7.94
CA GLU A 98 3.75 15.56 -8.44
C GLU A 98 4.77 14.92 -9.41
N PHE A 99 5.41 15.73 -10.25
CA PHE A 99 6.35 15.21 -11.24
C PHE A 99 7.54 14.51 -10.53
N GLY A 100 7.72 13.21 -10.80
CA GLY A 100 8.72 12.39 -10.12
C GLY A 100 8.28 11.84 -8.76
N GLY A 101 7.01 12.03 -8.38
CA GLY A 101 6.45 11.53 -7.13
C GLY A 101 6.47 10.00 -7.05
N THR A 102 6.76 9.49 -5.86
CA THR A 102 6.90 8.06 -5.57
C THR A 102 5.71 7.51 -4.76
N ARG A 103 4.59 8.24 -4.74
CA ARG A 103 3.42 7.82 -3.96
C ARG A 103 2.57 6.80 -4.70
N THR A 104 1.98 5.91 -3.92
CA THR A 104 1.08 4.87 -4.39
C THR A 104 -0.15 4.86 -3.49
N ALA A 105 -1.32 5.00 -4.10
CA ALA A 105 -2.60 4.77 -3.44
C ALA A 105 -2.85 3.27 -3.39
N VAL A 106 -3.12 2.74 -2.21
CA VAL A 106 -3.37 1.32 -1.98
C VAL A 106 -4.76 1.17 -1.41
N PHE A 107 -5.60 0.39 -2.08
CA PHE A 107 -6.95 0.09 -1.64
C PHE A 107 -7.08 -1.40 -1.38
N THR A 108 -7.60 -1.75 -0.20
CA THR A 108 -7.84 -3.12 0.22
C THR A 108 -9.30 -3.26 0.65
N LEU A 109 -9.99 -4.25 0.09
CA LEU A 109 -11.28 -4.71 0.55
C LEU A 109 -11.08 -6.10 1.16
N THR A 110 -11.54 -6.29 2.39
CA THR A 110 -11.58 -7.58 3.06
C THR A 110 -12.98 -7.88 3.53
N VAL A 111 -13.47 -9.08 3.25
CA VAL A 111 -14.76 -9.62 3.68
C VAL A 111 -14.49 -10.86 4.52
N TRP A 112 -15.07 -10.94 5.71
CA TRP A 112 -15.05 -12.12 6.56
C TRP A 112 -16.42 -12.77 6.52
N ASP A 113 -16.43 -14.07 6.24
CA ASP A 113 -17.64 -14.88 6.30
C ASP A 113 -18.07 -15.17 7.76
N PRO A 114 -19.22 -15.82 8.00
CA PRO A 114 -19.68 -16.17 9.36
C PRO A 114 -18.73 -17.10 10.13
N ALA A 115 -17.92 -17.89 9.43
CA ALA A 115 -16.89 -18.73 10.04
C ALA A 115 -15.60 -17.96 10.37
N GLY A 116 -15.53 -16.67 10.01
CA GLY A 116 -14.38 -15.81 10.21
C GLY A 116 -13.29 -15.94 9.16
N VAL A 117 -13.56 -16.59 8.03
CA VAL A 117 -12.60 -16.75 6.93
C VAL A 117 -12.49 -15.45 6.13
N PRO A 118 -11.29 -14.85 6.00
CA PRO A 118 -11.09 -13.63 5.24
C PRO A 118 -10.96 -13.89 3.74
N HIS A 119 -11.66 -13.11 2.95
CA HIS A 119 -11.53 -12.97 1.51
C HIS A 119 -11.09 -11.54 1.23
N SER A 120 -9.99 -11.33 0.51
CA SER A 120 -9.46 -9.99 0.30
C SER A 120 -9.00 -9.75 -1.12
N THR A 121 -9.01 -8.48 -1.51
CA THR A 121 -8.38 -8.02 -2.76
C THR A 121 -7.74 -6.67 -2.47
N THR A 122 -6.53 -6.49 -2.98
CA THR A 122 -5.76 -5.24 -2.85
C THR A 122 -5.34 -4.77 -4.23
N GLN A 123 -5.45 -3.47 -4.47
CA GLN A 123 -4.95 -2.84 -5.69
C GLN A 123 -4.16 -1.57 -5.37
N GLU A 124 -3.17 -1.29 -6.21
CA GLU A 124 -2.22 -0.20 -6.04
C GLU A 124 -2.22 0.70 -7.29
N TYR A 125 -2.21 2.01 -7.09
CA TYR A 125 -2.25 3.01 -8.16
C TYR A 125 -1.23 4.12 -7.92
N GLN A 126 -0.38 4.39 -8.91
CA GLN A 126 0.65 5.44 -8.85
C GLN A 126 0.16 6.81 -9.37
N GLY A 127 -1.10 6.91 -9.76
CA GLY A 127 -1.67 8.10 -10.39
C GLY A 127 -3.17 8.17 -10.17
N ILE A 128 -3.83 9.02 -10.98
CA ILE A 128 -5.29 9.19 -10.92
C ILE A 128 -5.95 7.84 -11.23
N CYS A 129 -6.92 7.44 -10.42
CA CYS A 129 -7.70 6.24 -10.65
C CYS A 129 -9.17 6.44 -10.26
N SER A 130 -10.04 5.68 -10.90
CA SER A 130 -11.46 5.58 -10.60
C SER A 130 -11.89 4.17 -11.01
N GLU A 131 -11.71 3.23 -10.10
CA GLU A 131 -11.83 1.79 -10.36
C GLU A 131 -12.75 1.12 -9.34
N THR A 132 -13.15 -0.12 -9.62
CA THR A 132 -13.92 -0.93 -8.67
C THR A 132 -13.10 -2.11 -8.18
N LEU A 133 -12.94 -2.22 -6.87
CA LEU A 133 -12.35 -3.36 -6.19
C LEU A 133 -13.44 -4.36 -5.86
N SER A 134 -13.24 -5.64 -6.22
CA SER A 134 -14.23 -6.69 -5.99
C SER A 134 -13.65 -7.83 -5.16
N VAL A 135 -14.42 -8.34 -4.21
CA VAL A 135 -14.12 -9.56 -3.45
C VAL A 135 -15.29 -10.52 -3.57
N GLU A 136 -15.00 -11.78 -3.86
CA GLU A 136 -15.99 -12.85 -3.85
C GLU A 136 -15.93 -13.62 -2.54
N CYS A 137 -17.10 -13.92 -1.96
CA CYS A 137 -17.22 -14.75 -0.77
C CYS A 137 -18.46 -15.65 -0.90
N SER A 138 -18.31 -16.91 -0.49
CA SER A 138 -19.33 -17.96 -0.65
C SER A 138 -19.48 -18.76 0.64
N PRO A 139 -20.14 -18.21 1.68
CA PRO A 139 -20.34 -18.93 2.93
C PRO A 139 -21.30 -20.10 2.77
N PHE A 140 -21.00 -21.18 3.50
CA PHE A 140 -21.83 -22.39 3.54
C PHE A 140 -22.91 -22.35 4.62
N GLU A 141 -22.70 -21.52 5.66
CA GLU A 141 -23.60 -21.41 6.80
C GLU A 141 -24.07 -19.96 6.96
N PRO A 142 -25.30 -19.74 7.46
CA PRO A 142 -25.81 -18.43 7.74
C PRO A 142 -25.14 -17.85 8.98
N GLY A 143 -25.17 -16.53 9.11
CA GLY A 143 -24.65 -15.85 10.29
C GLY A 143 -24.10 -14.46 9.99
N GLU A 144 -23.43 -13.89 10.99
CA GLU A 144 -22.84 -12.56 10.90
C GLU A 144 -21.40 -12.66 10.40
N GLY A 145 -21.14 -12.06 9.25
CA GLY A 145 -19.82 -11.67 8.80
C GLY A 145 -19.59 -10.17 8.94
N ARG A 146 -18.47 -9.71 8.39
CA ARG A 146 -18.12 -8.29 8.37
C ARG A 146 -17.28 -7.96 7.15
N PHE A 147 -17.09 -6.68 6.89
CA PHE A 147 -16.14 -6.24 5.89
C PHE A 147 -15.37 -5.02 6.37
N GLU A 148 -14.24 -4.77 5.73
CA GLU A 148 -13.35 -3.66 6.00
C GLU A 148 -12.77 -3.14 4.70
N ILE A 149 -12.76 -1.81 4.58
CA ILE A 149 -12.23 -1.05 3.47
C ILE A 149 -11.07 -0.21 4.00
N THR A 150 -9.87 -0.52 3.52
CA THR A 150 -8.65 0.23 3.85
C THR A 150 -8.20 1.02 2.63
N SER A 151 -7.99 2.32 2.83
CA SER A 151 -7.37 3.24 1.87
C SER A 151 -6.07 3.77 2.46
N ALA A 152 -4.96 3.61 1.75
CA ALA A 152 -3.65 4.03 2.21
C ALA A 152 -2.89 4.79 1.11
N ILE A 153 -2.04 5.72 1.53
CA ILE A 153 -1.02 6.32 0.68
C ILE A 153 0.32 5.81 1.18
N ARG A 154 1.08 5.19 0.29
CA ARG A 154 2.47 4.80 0.54
C ARG A 154 3.40 5.70 -0.27
N GLU A 155 4.60 5.93 0.22
CA GLU A 155 5.62 6.71 -0.47
C GLU A 155 6.96 6.00 -0.34
N ARG A 156 7.62 5.77 -1.46
CA ARG A 156 8.98 5.23 -1.46
C ARG A 156 9.98 6.36 -1.19
N ARG A 157 10.72 6.27 -0.08
CA ARG A 157 11.72 7.26 0.35
C ARG A 157 13.12 6.68 0.29
N LEU A 158 14.11 7.53 -0.01
CA LEU A 158 15.52 7.17 0.12
C LEU A 158 15.91 7.19 1.60
N ASN A 159 16.37 6.06 2.12
CA ASN A 159 16.98 5.98 3.43
C ASN A 159 18.42 6.50 3.31
N ILE A 160 18.61 7.79 3.63
CA ILE A 160 19.93 8.42 3.65
C ILE A 160 20.54 8.14 5.02
N PRO A 161 21.66 7.41 5.13
CA PRO A 161 22.29 7.16 6.41
C PRO A 161 22.71 8.48 7.07
N ALA A 162 22.46 8.59 8.37
CA ALA A 162 22.68 9.78 9.22
C ALA A 162 24.13 10.35 9.26
N VAL A 163 25.06 9.75 8.49
CA VAL A 163 26.44 10.22 8.33
C VAL A 163 26.52 11.48 7.46
N PHE A 164 25.51 11.75 6.63
CA PHE A 164 25.49 12.94 5.75
C PHE A 164 24.90 14.20 6.38
N ASP A 165 24.46 14.15 7.64
CA ASP A 165 23.77 15.26 8.32
C ASP A 165 24.71 16.11 9.21
N ARG A 166 26.03 16.09 8.92
CA ARG A 166 27.06 16.72 9.75
C ARG A 166 28.05 17.58 8.97
#